data_AF-A0A6H1Z5W3-F1
#
_entry.id   AF-A0A6H1Z5W3-F1
#
_cell.length_a   1.000
_cell.length_b   1.000
_cell.length_c   1.000
_cell.angle_alpha   90.00
_cell.angle_beta   90.00
_cell.angle_gamma   90.00
#
_symmetry.space_group_name_H-M   'P 1'
#
loop_
_entity.id
_entity.type
_entity.pdbx_description
1 polymer ?
#
loop_
_entity_poly.entity_id
_entity_poly.type
_entity_poly.pdbx_seq_one_letter_code
_entity_poly.pdbx_strand_id
1 'polypeptide(L)'
;MKSIETYIEEVKKKLKLATYAQTMQHLGMPRQAWTKIQKGQGVSAKNAIRIASALNIDPAEVLAVSMALQAENNETRNLWLRIAKDYETDHEEAI
;
A
#
# COMPACT_ATOMS: atom_id res chain seq x y z
N MET A 1 9.98 3.69 5.76
CA MET A 1 8.71 4.04 5.11
C MET A 1 8.42 3.03 4.03
N LYS A 2 7.31 2.32 4.19
CA LYS A 2 6.93 1.20 3.34
C LYS A 2 6.58 1.67 1.93
N SER A 3 6.93 0.88 0.93
CA SER A 3 6.42 1.07 -0.43
C SER A 3 5.12 0.28 -0.61
N ILE A 4 4.39 0.53 -1.70
CA ILE A 4 3.24 -0.32 -2.04
C ILE A 4 3.66 -1.78 -2.23
N GLU A 5 4.84 -2.04 -2.79
CA GLU A 5 5.40 -3.38 -2.91
C GLU A 5 5.64 -4.02 -1.54
N THR A 6 6.14 -3.26 -0.56
CA THR A 6 6.31 -3.73 0.82
C THR A 6 4.98 -4.20 1.42
N TYR A 7 3.89 -3.44 1.27
CA TYR A 7 2.57 -3.89 1.75
C TYR A 7 2.11 -5.18 1.06
N ILE A 8 2.34 -5.32 -0.26
CA ILE A 8 1.98 -6.56 -0.98
C ILE A 8 2.79 -7.76 -0.47
N GLU A 9 4.08 -7.57 -0.18
CA GLU A 9 4.92 -8.62 0.41
C GLU A 9 4.47 -8.96 1.85
N GLU A 10 4.07 -7.97 2.64
CA GLU A 10 3.48 -8.20 3.98
C GLU A 10 2.18 -9.00 3.88
N VAL A 11 1.29 -8.67 2.94
CA VAL A 11 0.05 -9.43 2.70
C VAL A 11 0.39 -10.87 2.33
N LYS A 12 1.33 -11.06 1.39
CA LYS A 12 1.78 -12.39 0.95
C LYS A 12 2.32 -13.21 2.13
N LYS A 13 3.16 -12.62 2.98
CA LYS A 13 3.72 -13.26 4.18
C LYS A 13 2.63 -13.60 5.19
N LYS A 14 1.75 -12.65 5.52
CA LYS A 14 0.63 -12.83 6.46
C LYS A 14 -0.29 -13.98 6.04
N LEU A 15 -0.59 -14.06 4.75
CA LEU A 15 -1.46 -15.08 4.16
C LEU A 15 -0.73 -16.36 3.72
N LYS A 16 0.60 -16.43 3.91
CA LYS A 16 1.46 -17.56 3.50
C LYS A 16 1.28 -17.95 2.02
N LEU A 17 1.15 -16.95 1.14
CA LEU A 17 0.97 -17.16 -0.30
C LEU A 17 2.32 -17.36 -1.00
N ALA A 18 2.37 -18.25 -2.00
CA ALA A 18 3.62 -18.61 -2.65
C ALA A 18 4.09 -17.53 -3.65
N THR A 19 3.16 -16.84 -4.32
CA THR A 19 3.50 -15.91 -5.41
C THR A 19 2.74 -14.61 -5.32
N TYR A 20 3.32 -13.53 -5.86
CA TYR A 20 2.63 -12.24 -6.00
C TYR A 20 1.35 -12.35 -6.84
N ALA A 21 1.32 -13.24 -7.83
CA ALA A 21 0.11 -13.48 -8.62
C ALA A 21 -1.05 -13.99 -7.75
N GLN A 22 -0.77 -14.91 -6.82
CA GLN A 22 -1.76 -15.38 -5.85
C GLN A 22 -2.18 -14.26 -4.90
N THR A 23 -1.25 -13.43 -4.43
CA THR A 23 -1.56 -12.27 -3.58
C THR A 23 -2.50 -11.28 -4.28
N MET A 24 -2.21 -10.95 -5.53
CA MET A 24 -3.04 -10.05 -6.34
C MET A 24 -4.43 -10.62 -6.58
N GLN A 25 -4.51 -11.93 -6.89
CA GLN A 25 -5.79 -12.63 -7.03
C GLN A 25 -6.59 -12.60 -5.73
N HIS A 26 -5.95 -12.87 -4.60
CA HIS A 26 -6.57 -12.85 -3.28
C HIS A 26 -7.12 -11.45 -2.94
N LEU A 27 -6.36 -10.40 -3.24
CA LEU A 27 -6.79 -9.00 -3.08
C LEU A 27 -7.87 -8.58 -4.10
N GLY A 28 -8.25 -9.44 -5.05
CA GLY A 28 -9.17 -9.10 -6.14
C GLY A 28 -8.63 -8.00 -7.06
N MET A 29 -7.30 -7.88 -7.15
CA MET A 29 -6.59 -6.87 -7.94
C MET A 29 -6.15 -7.47 -9.28
N PRO A 30 -6.38 -6.80 -10.41
CA PRO A 30 -5.99 -7.32 -11.72
C PRO A 30 -4.46 -7.34 -11.85
N ARG A 31 -3.90 -8.27 -12.64
CA ARG A 31 -2.44 -8.36 -12.87
C ARG A 31 -1.82 -7.04 -13.31
N GLN A 32 -2.52 -6.24 -14.10
CA GLN A 32 -2.06 -4.91 -14.53
C GLN A 32 -1.78 -3.96 -13.36
N ALA A 33 -2.49 -4.10 -12.23
CA ALA A 33 -2.22 -3.30 -11.04
C ALA A 33 -0.85 -3.64 -10.45
N TRP A 34 -0.41 -4.90 -10.51
CA TRP A 34 0.93 -5.30 -10.07
C TRP A 34 2.01 -4.63 -10.93
N THR A 35 1.84 -4.64 -12.25
CA THR A 35 2.77 -3.95 -13.15
C THR A 35 2.86 -2.44 -12.86
N LYS A 36 1.76 -1.79 -12.49
CA LYS A 36 1.76 -0.37 -12.10
C LYS A 36 2.52 -0.14 -10.79
N ILE A 37 2.33 -1.03 -9.81
CA ILE A 37 3.05 -0.99 -8.53
C ILE A 37 4.56 -1.12 -8.77
N GLN A 38 4.98 -2.11 -9.58
CA GLN A 38 6.39 -2.31 -9.93
C GLN A 38 7.01 -1.12 -10.67
N LYS A 39 6.19 -0.32 -11.38
CA LYS A 39 6.61 0.92 -12.05
C LYS A 39 6.54 2.15 -11.13
N GLY A 40 6.21 1.98 -9.86
CA GLY A 40 6.12 3.08 -8.88
C GLY A 40 4.91 4.00 -9.06
N GLN A 41 3.87 3.60 -9.78
CA GLN A 41 2.71 4.46 -10.09
C GLN A 41 1.64 4.52 -8.98
N GLY A 42 1.90 3.90 -7.83
CA GLY A 42 0.93 3.77 -6.74
C GLY A 42 -0.25 2.85 -7.09
N VAL A 43 -1.34 3.01 -6.34
CA VAL A 43 -2.59 2.24 -6.45
C VAL A 43 -3.81 3.16 -6.39
N SER A 44 -4.95 2.68 -6.89
CA SER A 44 -6.22 3.38 -6.66
C SER A 44 -6.69 3.24 -5.21
N ALA A 45 -7.55 4.15 -4.75
CA ALA A 45 -8.16 4.07 -3.41
C ALA A 45 -8.84 2.72 -3.14
N LYS A 46 -9.55 2.16 -4.13
CA LYS A 46 -10.15 0.82 -4.04
C LYS A 46 -9.12 -0.26 -3.72
N ASN A 47 -7.95 -0.20 -4.34
CA ASN A 47 -6.89 -1.18 -4.11
C ASN A 47 -6.14 -0.91 -2.80
N ALA A 48 -5.97 0.35 -2.39
CA ALA A 48 -5.43 0.70 -1.08
C ALA A 48 -6.29 0.10 0.05
N ILE A 49 -7.62 0.24 -0.02
CA ILE A 49 -8.56 -0.35 0.94
C ILE A 49 -8.41 -1.88 1.01
N ARG A 50 -8.26 -2.56 -0.14
CA ARG A 50 -8.09 -4.02 -0.18
C ARG A 50 -6.80 -4.47 0.49
N ILE A 51 -5.70 -3.78 0.22
CA ILE A 51 -4.39 -4.05 0.84
C ILE A 51 -4.49 -3.85 2.36
N ALA A 52 -5.00 -2.69 2.77
CA ALA A 52 -5.14 -2.33 4.18
C ALA A 52 -6.04 -3.30 4.95
N SER A 53 -7.17 -3.70 4.35
CA SER A 53 -8.09 -4.68 4.94
C SER A 53 -7.41 -6.05 5.14
N ALA A 54 -6.59 -6.50 4.18
CA ALA A 54 -5.84 -7.75 4.33
C ALA A 54 -4.79 -7.65 5.47
N LEU A 55 -4.20 -6.48 5.67
CA LEU A 55 -3.22 -6.22 6.71
C LEU A 55 -3.82 -5.88 8.08
N ASN A 56 -5.11 -5.50 8.13
CA ASN A 56 -5.78 -4.96 9.31
C ASN A 56 -5.14 -3.64 9.80
N ILE A 57 -4.86 -2.73 8.85
CA ILE A 57 -4.33 -1.37 9.08
C ILE A 57 -5.29 -0.33 8.53
N ASP A 58 -5.08 0.95 8.84
CA ASP A 58 -5.89 2.04 8.29
C ASP A 58 -5.65 2.20 6.77
N PRO A 59 -6.70 2.20 5.93
CA PRO A 59 -6.59 2.46 4.49
C PRO A 59 -5.89 3.78 4.13
N ALA A 60 -5.95 4.77 5.01
CA ALA A 60 -5.31 6.07 4.83
C ALA A 60 -3.79 5.96 4.76
N GLU A 61 -3.17 5.01 5.47
CA GLU A 61 -1.73 4.75 5.42
C GLU A 61 -1.29 4.37 3.99
N VAL A 62 -1.93 3.34 3.42
CA VAL A 62 -1.62 2.84 2.07
C VAL A 62 -1.97 3.88 1.00
N LEU A 63 -3.10 4.59 1.18
CA LEU A 63 -3.51 5.64 0.26
C LEU A 63 -2.53 6.81 0.26
N ALA A 64 -2.08 7.26 1.42
CA ALA A 64 -1.11 8.35 1.55
C ALA A 64 0.22 8.00 0.86
N VAL A 65 0.74 6.78 1.04
CA VAL A 65 1.93 6.31 0.29
C VAL A 65 1.67 6.36 -1.22
N SER A 66 0.49 5.95 -1.67
CA SER A 66 0.13 6.02 -3.09
C SER A 66 0.05 7.46 -3.62
N MET A 67 -0.54 8.38 -2.87
CA MET A 67 -0.64 9.79 -3.25
C MET A 67 0.74 10.45 -3.31
N ALA A 68 1.64 10.09 -2.39
CA ALA A 68 3.02 10.56 -2.43
C ALA A 68 3.76 10.12 -3.70
N LEU A 69 3.49 8.91 -4.21
CA LEU A 69 4.07 8.42 -5.47
C LEU A 69 3.53 9.16 -6.70
N GLN A 70 2.28 9.63 -6.63
CA GLN A 70 1.61 10.32 -7.74
C GLN A 70 1.78 11.84 -7.70
N ALA A 71 2.38 12.38 -6.63
CA ALA A 71 2.59 13.82 -6.48
C ALA A 71 3.57 14.37 -7.52
N GLU A 72 3.18 15.47 -8.17
CA GLU A 72 3.99 16.14 -9.20
C GLU A 72 5.11 17.01 -8.61
N ASN A 73 5.01 17.38 -7.33
CA ASN A 73 5.98 18.22 -6.65
C ASN A 73 6.36 17.66 -5.27
N ASN A 74 7.52 18.11 -4.78
CA ASN A 74 8.09 17.62 -3.52
C ASN A 74 7.29 18.04 -2.29
N GLU A 75 6.60 19.19 -2.32
CA GLU A 75 5.80 19.67 -1.18
C GLU A 75 4.60 18.75 -0.94
N THR A 76 3.80 18.51 -1.98
CA THR A 76 2.66 17.58 -1.95
C THR A 76 3.13 16.17 -1.59
N ARG A 77 4.25 15.72 -2.16
CA ARG A 77 4.85 14.42 -1.82
C ARG A 77 5.16 14.34 -0.32
N ASN A 78 5.88 15.31 0.22
CA ASN A 78 6.29 15.30 1.62
C ASN A 78 5.10 15.37 2.58
N LEU A 79 4.06 16.11 2.24
CA LEU A 79 2.81 16.13 3.00
C LEU A 79 2.20 14.73 3.11
N TRP A 80 2.05 14.03 2.00
CA TRP A 80 1.49 12.68 1.98
C TRP A 80 2.37 11.67 2.72
N LEU A 81 3.69 11.79 2.60
CA LEU A 81 4.62 10.93 3.34
C LEU A 81 4.54 11.14 4.86
N ARG A 82 4.33 12.38 5.31
CA ARG A 82 4.08 12.67 6.74
C ARG A 82 2.79 12.01 7.20
N ILE A 83 1.70 12.19 6.46
CA ILE A 83 0.41 11.55 6.78
C ILE A 83 0.55 10.03 6.87
N ALA A 84 1.24 9.40 5.90
CA ALA A 84 1.47 7.96 5.93
C ALA A 84 2.21 7.51 7.21
N LYS A 85 3.20 8.29 7.66
CA LYS A 85 3.98 8.00 8.87
C LYS A 85 3.15 8.14 10.14
N ASP A 86 2.26 9.13 10.20
CA ASP A 86 1.39 9.34 11.37
C ASP A 86 0.50 8.09 11.57
N TYR A 87 -0.10 7.57 10.49
CA TYR A 87 -0.88 6.32 10.55
C TYR A 87 -0.04 5.06 10.83
N GLU A 88 1.19 4.97 10.31
CA GLU A 88 2.10 3.85 10.60
C GLU A 88 2.42 3.79 12.12
N THR A 89 2.58 4.96 12.76
CA THR A 89 2.89 5.08 14.20
C THR A 89 1.67 4.71 15.05
N ASP A 90 0.49 5.23 14.71
CA ASP A 90 -0.77 4.90 15.40
C ASP A 90 -1.06 3.39 15.37
N HIS A 91 -0.68 2.71 14.28
CA HIS A 91 -0.80 1.25 14.17
C HIS A 91 0.21 0.50 15.06
N GLU A 92 1.46 0.96 15.16
CA GLU A 92 2.49 0.32 16.00
C GLU A 92 2.18 0.42 17.51
N GLU A 93 1.55 1.50 17.95
CA GLU A 93 1.15 1.69 19.36
C GLU A 93 -0.10 0.90 19.77
N ALA A 94 -0.85 0.37 18.79
CA ALA A 94 -2.11 -0.37 19.03
C ALA A 94 -1.93 -1.90 19.16
N ILE A 95 -0.71 -2.43 19.07
CA ILE A 95 -0.33 -3.86 19.16
C ILE A 95 0.38 -4.14 20.48
#